data_AF-A0A2T6DCR3-F1
#
_entry.id   AF-A0A2T6DCR3-F1
#
_cell.length_a   1.000
_cell.length_b   1.000
_cell.length_c   1.000
_cell.angle_alpha   90.00
_cell.angle_beta   90.00
_cell.angle_gamma   90.00
#
_symmetry.space_group_name_H-M   'P 1'
#
loop_
_entity.id
_entity.type
_entity.pdbx_description
1 polymer ?
#
loop_
_entity_poly.entity_id
_entity_poly.type
_entity_poly.pdbx_seq_one_letter_code
_entity_poly.pdbx_strand_id
1 'polypeptide(L)'
;MVFPRLISKDLVLLRRGWFQSGSRVLAAAAFSICALPEARSQSTDWDSVFSNTQWYVPTQNILAYSASATDLSDAIPIADQTIWSLGEVVNGQFTGSSSAEFEIGGTTYTSSNSMNGIVTDSGQVRILFSNEGSPTTIGIGQLRTVEGTTYFEMQMISGGSSYITHWAYMAPYSQGTTLPPLEVSPSQLRSPEWNWMQGTTWTMQNNELFGSDGSGSFSVTDYHNGYFWGTGTGPLGSDAESFSFLGSATPEGNILFNILSGTTLTSLTGLIAGDASDGSMVLRSYSIAGTLGDPSEAMVVPEPSTMAVLIVAAAGFLLAHRFSRRVRPEASR
;
A
#
# COMPACT_ATOMS: atom_id res chain seq x y z
N MET A 1 29.85 -12.43 -52.50
CA MET A 1 30.70 -11.41 -51.84
C MET A 1 30.69 -11.71 -50.35
N VAL A 2 31.58 -12.60 -49.91
CA VAL A 2 32.91 -12.33 -49.29
C VAL A 2 32.77 -12.10 -47.78
N PHE A 3 33.10 -13.17 -47.04
CA PHE A 3 33.54 -13.19 -45.64
C PHE A 3 34.79 -12.31 -45.45
N PRO A 4 35.13 -11.96 -44.20
CA PRO A 4 36.30 -12.65 -43.64
C PRO A 4 36.16 -13.06 -42.16
N ARG A 5 36.61 -14.29 -41.90
CA ARG A 5 37.33 -14.68 -40.68
C ARG A 5 38.74 -14.08 -40.74
N LEU A 6 39.33 -13.74 -39.59
CA LEU A 6 40.76 -13.94 -39.36
C LEU A 6 41.01 -14.33 -37.90
N ILE A 7 41.80 -15.39 -37.77
CA ILE A 7 42.30 -16.07 -36.57
C ILE A 7 43.79 -15.71 -36.48
N SER A 8 44.34 -15.50 -35.28
CA SER A 8 45.72 -15.84 -34.86
C SER A 8 45.87 -15.45 -33.36
N LYS A 9 46.11 -16.33 -32.38
CA LYS A 9 47.37 -17.08 -32.05
C LYS A 9 48.56 -16.13 -31.83
N ASP A 10 49.38 -16.13 -30.79
CA ASP A 10 49.81 -17.05 -29.72
C ASP A 10 50.50 -16.17 -28.62
N LEU A 11 50.32 -16.41 -27.31
CA LEU A 11 51.15 -17.23 -26.38
C LEU A 11 52.45 -16.57 -25.83
N VAL A 12 52.79 -16.97 -24.59
CA VAL A 12 54.07 -16.85 -23.82
C VAL A 12 54.06 -15.75 -22.73
N LEU A 13 53.68 -16.05 -21.47
CA LEU A 13 54.37 -16.79 -20.39
C LEU A 13 55.33 -15.96 -19.51
N LEU A 14 55.09 -16.11 -18.19
CA LEU A 14 56.04 -16.14 -17.06
C LEU A 14 56.63 -14.82 -16.52
N ARG A 15 56.27 -14.47 -15.28
CA ARG A 15 57.00 -14.89 -14.06
C ARG A 15 56.33 -14.40 -12.75
N ARG A 16 56.12 -15.37 -11.83
CA ARG A 16 56.47 -15.39 -10.38
C ARG A 16 56.60 -14.01 -9.72
N GLY A 17 55.86 -13.64 -8.68
CA GLY A 17 55.30 -14.38 -7.54
C GLY A 17 55.54 -13.50 -6.31
N TRP A 18 54.76 -13.66 -5.23
CA TRP A 18 55.20 -13.63 -3.83
C TRP A 18 53.96 -13.80 -2.93
N PHE A 19 54.12 -14.70 -1.96
CA PHE A 19 53.22 -15.01 -0.87
C PHE A 19 52.85 -13.75 -0.06
N GLN A 20 51.58 -13.61 0.34
CA GLN A 20 51.23 -13.50 1.76
C GLN A 20 49.85 -14.12 2.00
N SER A 21 49.86 -15.12 2.87
CA SER A 21 48.74 -15.83 3.47
C SER A 21 47.95 -14.93 4.41
N GLY A 22 46.64 -14.84 4.19
CA GLY A 22 45.70 -14.25 5.14
C GLY A 22 44.42 -15.09 5.15
N SER A 23 44.39 -16.07 6.04
CA SER A 23 43.25 -16.97 6.29
C SER A 23 41.97 -16.18 6.53
N ARG A 24 40.96 -16.36 5.66
CA ARG A 24 39.57 -16.07 6.00
C ARG A 24 38.71 -17.27 5.64
N VAL A 25 38.03 -17.73 6.67
CA VAL A 25 37.16 -18.91 6.72
C VAL A 25 36.05 -18.78 5.70
N LEU A 26 35.97 -19.75 4.79
CA LEU A 26 34.82 -20.01 3.93
C LEU A 26 33.70 -20.60 4.79
N ALA A 27 32.68 -19.80 5.10
CA ALA A 27 31.40 -20.32 5.53
C ALA A 27 30.59 -20.71 4.29
N ALA A 28 30.72 -21.97 3.87
CA ALA A 28 29.84 -22.57 2.88
C ALA A 28 28.49 -22.87 3.55
N ALA A 29 27.53 -21.94 3.43
CA ALA A 29 26.12 -22.25 3.70
C ALA A 29 25.56 -22.94 2.45
N ALA A 30 25.45 -24.27 2.52
CA ALA A 30 24.72 -25.06 1.54
C ALA A 30 23.22 -24.76 1.71
N PHE A 31 22.67 -23.87 0.88
CA PHE A 31 21.23 -23.77 0.70
C PHE A 31 20.78 -24.91 -0.20
N SER A 32 20.23 -25.97 0.41
CA SER A 32 19.41 -26.93 -0.29
C SER A 32 18.20 -26.20 -0.88
N ILE A 33 18.22 -25.97 -2.19
CA ILE A 33 17.04 -25.60 -2.96
C ILE A 33 16.19 -26.86 -3.07
N CYS A 34 15.36 -27.10 -2.07
CA CYS A 34 14.16 -27.92 -2.27
C CYS A 34 13.24 -27.11 -3.17
N ALA A 35 13.10 -27.53 -4.42
CA ALA A 35 12.00 -27.12 -5.29
C ALA A 35 10.70 -27.51 -4.59
N LEU A 36 10.04 -26.53 -3.96
CA LEU A 36 8.66 -26.69 -3.53
C LEU A 36 7.80 -26.64 -4.81
N PRO A 37 6.94 -27.63 -5.07
CA PRO A 37 5.84 -27.41 -5.99
C PRO A 37 4.93 -26.34 -5.37
N GLU A 38 4.64 -25.26 -6.10
CA GLU A 38 3.54 -24.35 -5.80
C GLU A 38 2.22 -25.11 -5.96
N ALA A 39 1.87 -25.93 -4.97
CA ALA A 39 0.49 -26.31 -4.77
C ALA A 39 -0.22 -25.06 -4.26
N ARG A 40 -0.94 -24.36 -5.14
CA ARG A 40 -1.94 -23.39 -4.69
C ARG A 40 -2.90 -24.16 -3.79
N SER A 41 -2.87 -23.89 -2.48
CA SER A 41 -3.93 -24.32 -1.58
C SER A 41 -5.24 -23.79 -2.16
N GLN A 42 -6.13 -24.70 -2.55
CA GLN A 42 -7.42 -24.37 -3.12
C GLN A 42 -8.36 -24.08 -1.95
N SER A 43 -8.83 -22.84 -1.83
CA SER A 43 -9.60 -22.38 -0.66
C SER A 43 -11.02 -22.87 -0.67
N THR A 44 -11.38 -23.85 0.17
CA THR A 44 -12.77 -24.29 0.32
C THR A 44 -13.52 -23.60 1.47
N ASP A 45 -12.81 -22.92 2.37
CA ASP A 45 -13.38 -22.39 3.62
C ASP A 45 -14.43 -21.30 3.39
N TRP A 46 -14.25 -20.53 2.32
CA TRP A 46 -15.08 -19.38 1.96
C TRP A 46 -16.20 -19.71 0.97
N ASP A 47 -16.11 -20.85 0.28
CA ASP A 47 -17.03 -21.23 -0.80
C ASP A 47 -18.49 -21.25 -0.31
N SER A 48 -18.73 -21.89 0.83
CA SER A 48 -20.07 -22.01 1.42
C SER A 48 -20.60 -20.71 2.02
N VAL A 49 -19.71 -19.77 2.36
CA VAL A 49 -20.07 -18.50 3.02
C VAL A 49 -20.53 -17.47 2.00
N PHE A 50 -19.90 -17.43 0.82
CA PHE A 50 -20.10 -16.34 -0.14
C PHE A 50 -20.75 -16.76 -1.47
N SER A 51 -20.91 -18.07 -1.73
CA SER A 51 -21.59 -18.52 -2.93
C SER A 51 -23.01 -17.98 -3.02
N ASN A 52 -23.34 -17.34 -4.14
CA ASN A 52 -24.68 -16.81 -4.44
C ASN A 52 -25.16 -15.78 -3.43
N THR A 53 -24.25 -14.93 -2.93
CA THR A 53 -24.55 -13.88 -1.95
C THR A 53 -24.52 -12.49 -2.58
N GLN A 54 -25.12 -11.52 -1.90
CA GLN A 54 -25.06 -10.12 -2.27
C GLN A 54 -24.42 -9.31 -1.15
N TRP A 55 -23.81 -8.18 -1.51
CA TRP A 55 -23.06 -7.31 -0.61
C TRP A 55 -23.33 -5.85 -0.94
N TYR A 56 -23.29 -4.97 0.05
CA TYR A 56 -23.51 -3.54 -0.16
C TYR A 56 -22.60 -2.69 0.73
N VAL A 57 -22.38 -1.44 0.35
CA VAL A 57 -21.70 -0.45 1.19
C VAL A 57 -22.68 0.05 2.25
N PRO A 58 -22.43 -0.19 3.55
CA PRO A 58 -23.29 0.32 4.61
C PRO A 58 -23.13 1.83 4.79
N THR A 59 -24.09 2.46 5.47
CA THR A 59 -24.12 3.92 5.70
C THR A 59 -22.79 4.47 6.21
N GLN A 60 -22.10 3.75 7.11
CA GLN A 60 -20.87 4.24 7.71
C GLN A 60 -19.65 4.19 6.78
N ASN A 61 -19.78 3.59 5.60
CA ASN A 61 -18.69 3.45 4.63
C ASN A 61 -19.01 4.10 3.27
N ILE A 62 -20.08 4.90 3.18
CA ILE A 62 -20.49 5.51 1.89
C ILE A 62 -19.55 6.63 1.45
N LEU A 63 -18.75 7.18 2.35
CA LEU A 63 -17.75 8.21 2.02
C LEU A 63 -16.67 7.62 1.12
N ALA A 64 -16.48 8.22 -0.04
CA ALA A 64 -15.33 8.07 -0.92
C ALA A 64 -14.73 9.44 -1.25
N TYR A 65 -13.59 9.47 -1.92
CA TYR A 65 -12.96 10.72 -2.38
C TYR A 65 -12.71 10.70 -3.87
N SER A 66 -13.12 11.77 -4.55
CA SER A 66 -12.83 12.02 -5.96
C SER A 66 -11.74 13.07 -6.09
N ALA A 67 -10.79 12.87 -6.99
CA ALA A 67 -9.76 13.84 -7.32
C ALA A 67 -9.52 13.93 -8.83
N SER A 68 -8.93 15.03 -9.28
CA SER A 68 -8.62 15.24 -10.69
C SER A 68 -7.59 14.22 -11.18
N ALA A 69 -7.69 13.79 -12.45
CA ALA A 69 -6.66 12.96 -13.08
C ALA A 69 -5.34 13.70 -13.34
N THR A 70 -5.24 14.98 -12.95
CA THR A 70 -4.01 15.78 -13.02
C THR A 70 -3.44 16.15 -11.65
N ASP A 71 -4.23 15.99 -10.58
CA ASP A 71 -3.83 16.34 -9.22
C ASP A 71 -4.70 15.60 -8.20
N LEU A 72 -4.07 14.72 -7.42
CA LEU A 72 -4.70 13.95 -6.35
C LEU A 72 -4.75 14.69 -5.01
N SER A 73 -4.10 15.85 -4.88
CA SER A 73 -3.95 16.57 -3.61
C SER A 73 -5.14 17.49 -3.25
N ASP A 74 -6.12 17.63 -4.14
CA ASP A 74 -7.36 18.38 -3.93
C ASP A 74 -8.56 17.44 -4.06
N ALA A 75 -8.62 16.44 -3.18
CA ALA A 75 -9.67 15.44 -3.19
C ALA A 75 -10.94 15.97 -2.52
N ILE A 76 -12.09 15.77 -3.17
CA ILE A 76 -13.40 16.16 -2.65
C ILE A 76 -14.19 14.93 -2.15
N PRO A 77 -14.93 15.06 -1.05
CA PRO A 77 -15.76 13.97 -0.55
C PRO A 77 -16.95 13.73 -1.49
N ILE A 78 -17.24 12.46 -1.74
CA ILE A 78 -18.38 12.01 -2.52
C ILE A 78 -19.06 10.83 -1.81
N ALA A 79 -20.31 10.53 -2.16
CA ALA A 79 -20.97 9.30 -1.73
C ALA A 79 -20.80 8.23 -2.81
N ASP A 80 -20.39 7.02 -2.41
CA ASP A 80 -20.27 5.83 -3.24
C ASP A 80 -21.09 4.70 -2.61
N GLN A 81 -22.22 4.38 -3.24
CA GLN A 81 -22.96 3.16 -2.95
C GLN A 81 -22.65 2.12 -4.02
N THR A 82 -22.05 1.02 -3.60
CA THR A 82 -21.77 -0.11 -4.47
C THR A 82 -22.43 -1.39 -3.94
N ILE A 83 -23.14 -2.09 -4.82
CA ILE A 83 -23.75 -3.39 -4.55
C ILE A 83 -23.05 -4.45 -5.39
N TRP A 84 -22.67 -5.56 -4.77
CA TRP A 84 -22.13 -6.74 -5.45
C TRP A 84 -23.13 -7.89 -5.41
N SER A 85 -23.23 -8.63 -6.51
CA SER A 85 -23.89 -9.92 -6.58
C SER A 85 -22.84 -10.97 -6.99
N LEU A 86 -22.52 -11.88 -6.07
CA LEU A 86 -21.56 -12.94 -6.30
C LEU A 86 -22.29 -14.19 -6.79
N GLY A 87 -21.71 -14.87 -7.77
CA GLY A 87 -22.15 -16.19 -8.21
C GLY A 87 -21.63 -17.31 -7.31
N GLU A 88 -21.55 -18.51 -7.85
CA GLU A 88 -20.91 -19.64 -7.18
C GLU A 88 -19.42 -19.33 -6.92
N VAL A 89 -18.96 -19.66 -5.72
CA VAL A 89 -17.57 -19.56 -5.30
C VAL A 89 -17.02 -20.98 -5.24
N VAL A 90 -15.98 -21.25 -6.02
CA VAL A 90 -15.35 -22.57 -6.11
C VAL A 90 -13.85 -22.41 -5.89
N ASN A 91 -13.33 -23.03 -4.84
CA ASN A 91 -11.94 -22.94 -4.43
C ASN A 91 -11.48 -21.48 -4.24
N GLY A 92 -12.35 -20.66 -3.65
CA GLY A 92 -12.12 -19.23 -3.41
C GLY A 92 -12.22 -18.35 -4.65
N GLN A 93 -12.42 -18.92 -5.85
CA GLN A 93 -12.62 -18.16 -7.08
C GLN A 93 -14.10 -17.91 -7.33
N PHE A 94 -14.44 -16.71 -7.78
CA PHE A 94 -15.82 -16.34 -8.05
C PHE A 94 -15.95 -15.34 -9.20
N THR A 95 -17.13 -15.33 -9.79
CA THR A 95 -17.56 -14.29 -10.72
C THR A 95 -18.79 -13.57 -10.18
N GLY A 96 -19.05 -12.36 -10.65
CA GLY A 96 -20.22 -11.62 -10.21
C GLY A 96 -20.47 -10.37 -11.03
N SER A 97 -21.34 -9.51 -10.50
CA SER A 97 -21.60 -8.18 -11.02
C SER A 97 -21.58 -7.16 -9.90
N SER A 98 -21.11 -5.94 -10.22
CA SER A 98 -21.22 -4.78 -9.34
C SER A 98 -22.09 -3.72 -9.98
N SER A 99 -22.91 -3.04 -9.19
CA SER A 99 -23.62 -1.80 -9.56
C SER A 99 -23.23 -0.71 -8.58
N ALA A 100 -22.69 0.40 -9.07
CA ALA A 100 -22.28 1.54 -8.27
C ALA A 100 -23.08 2.79 -8.64
N GLU A 101 -23.42 3.57 -7.62
CA GLU A 101 -23.99 4.91 -7.73
C GLU A 101 -23.08 5.89 -6.97
N PHE A 102 -22.71 6.99 -7.63
CA PHE A 102 -21.86 8.03 -7.07
C PHE A 102 -22.62 9.35 -7.04
N GLU A 103 -22.57 10.09 -5.92
CA GLU A 103 -23.07 11.46 -5.85
C GLU A 103 -21.90 12.44 -5.80
N ILE A 104 -21.75 13.24 -6.86
CA ILE A 104 -20.67 14.22 -6.99
C ILE A 104 -21.28 15.58 -7.32
N GLY A 105 -21.16 16.53 -6.39
CA GLY A 105 -21.64 17.90 -6.61
C GLY A 105 -23.14 18.01 -6.92
N GLY A 106 -23.97 17.12 -6.37
CA GLY A 106 -25.42 17.07 -6.64
C GLY A 106 -25.82 16.35 -7.92
N THR A 107 -24.87 15.68 -8.59
CA THR A 107 -25.13 14.85 -9.77
C THR A 107 -24.86 13.38 -9.43
N THR A 108 -25.84 12.53 -9.72
CA THR A 108 -25.71 11.09 -9.58
C THR A 108 -25.14 10.48 -10.86
N TYR A 109 -24.11 9.66 -10.71
CA TYR A 109 -23.50 8.85 -11.76
C TYR A 109 -23.69 7.39 -11.44
N THR A 110 -23.90 6.54 -12.46
CA THR A 110 -24.04 5.10 -12.26
C THR A 110 -23.03 4.34 -13.10
N SER A 111 -22.60 3.19 -12.60
CA SER A 111 -21.76 2.26 -13.35
C SER A 111 -22.12 0.83 -13.02
N SER A 112 -21.81 -0.07 -13.95
CA SER A 112 -21.92 -1.51 -13.73
C SER A 112 -20.69 -2.20 -14.29
N ASN A 113 -20.19 -3.21 -13.57
CA ASN A 113 -19.03 -3.99 -13.99
C ASN A 113 -19.29 -5.48 -13.80
N SER A 114 -18.64 -6.27 -14.64
CA SER A 114 -18.41 -7.68 -14.37
C SER A 114 -17.30 -7.82 -13.33
N MET A 115 -17.41 -8.84 -12.47
CA MET A 115 -16.42 -9.15 -11.44
C MET A 115 -15.76 -10.49 -11.70
N ASN A 116 -14.44 -10.54 -11.54
CA ASN A 116 -13.66 -11.78 -11.45
C ASN A 116 -12.78 -11.68 -10.21
N GLY A 117 -13.04 -12.53 -9.21
CA GLY A 117 -12.42 -12.42 -7.91
C GLY A 117 -11.82 -13.72 -7.39
N ILE A 118 -10.89 -13.55 -6.45
CA ILE A 118 -10.27 -14.62 -5.68
C ILE A 118 -10.22 -14.24 -4.21
N VAL A 119 -10.51 -15.21 -3.36
CA VAL A 119 -10.28 -15.20 -1.91
C VAL A 119 -9.30 -16.33 -1.57
N THR A 120 -8.28 -16.02 -0.80
CA THR A 120 -7.32 -17.01 -0.28
C THR A 120 -7.79 -17.60 1.06
N ASP A 121 -7.18 -18.71 1.50
CA ASP A 121 -7.48 -19.31 2.82
C ASP A 121 -7.34 -18.31 3.97
N SER A 122 -6.35 -17.42 3.89
CA SER A 122 -6.12 -16.39 4.91
C SER A 122 -7.15 -15.26 4.85
N GLY A 123 -8.08 -15.28 3.89
CA GLY A 123 -9.11 -14.28 3.68
C GLY A 123 -8.67 -13.10 2.82
N GLN A 124 -7.47 -13.09 2.25
CA GLN A 124 -7.05 -12.02 1.35
C GLN A 124 -7.90 -12.07 0.07
N VAL A 125 -8.45 -10.92 -0.32
CA VAL A 125 -9.38 -10.77 -1.44
C VAL A 125 -8.76 -9.92 -2.54
N ARG A 126 -8.99 -10.31 -3.78
CA ARG A 126 -8.72 -9.49 -4.97
C ARG A 126 -9.84 -9.65 -5.97
N ILE A 127 -10.31 -8.54 -6.52
CA ILE A 127 -11.40 -8.52 -7.48
C ILE A 127 -11.03 -7.62 -8.66
N LEU A 128 -11.18 -8.13 -9.87
CA LEU A 128 -11.11 -7.36 -11.10
C LEU A 128 -12.52 -6.92 -11.48
N PHE A 129 -12.71 -5.62 -11.65
CA PHE A 129 -13.95 -5.01 -12.11
C PHE A 129 -13.73 -4.52 -13.54
N SER A 130 -14.49 -5.08 -14.48
CA SER A 130 -14.33 -4.79 -15.90
C SER A 130 -15.67 -4.45 -16.55
N ASN A 131 -15.66 -3.43 -17.39
CA ASN A 131 -16.75 -3.04 -18.28
C ASN A 131 -16.14 -2.67 -19.65
N GLU A 132 -16.82 -3.00 -20.73
CA GLU A 132 -16.35 -2.70 -22.08
C GLU A 132 -16.12 -1.19 -22.26
N GLY A 133 -14.96 -0.82 -22.78
CA GLY A 133 -14.60 0.58 -23.00
C GLY A 133 -14.09 1.33 -21.75
N SER A 134 -14.05 0.68 -20.58
CA SER A 134 -13.54 1.28 -19.33
C SER A 134 -12.25 0.62 -18.85
N PRO A 135 -11.33 1.37 -18.21
CA PRO A 135 -10.19 0.78 -17.52
C PRO A 135 -10.63 -0.25 -16.47
N THR A 136 -9.93 -1.39 -16.40
CA THR A 136 -10.20 -2.39 -15.35
C THR A 136 -9.77 -1.83 -14.00
N THR A 137 -10.67 -1.86 -13.04
CA THR A 137 -10.37 -1.51 -11.65
C THR A 137 -10.02 -2.75 -10.87
N ILE A 138 -9.02 -2.66 -9.98
CA ILE A 138 -8.65 -3.74 -9.07
C ILE A 138 -9.07 -3.34 -7.65
N GLY A 139 -9.99 -4.12 -7.08
CA GLY A 139 -10.24 -4.09 -5.64
C GLY A 139 -9.32 -5.06 -4.92
N ILE A 140 -8.73 -4.60 -3.83
CA ILE A 140 -7.89 -5.39 -2.94
C ILE A 140 -8.47 -5.31 -1.54
N GLY A 141 -8.30 -6.36 -0.76
CA GLY A 141 -8.86 -6.36 0.58
C GLY A 141 -8.68 -7.66 1.33
N GLN A 142 -9.48 -7.79 2.37
CA GLN A 142 -9.39 -8.85 3.35
C GLN A 142 -10.79 -9.14 3.90
N LEU A 143 -11.09 -10.41 4.11
CA LEU A 143 -12.26 -10.81 4.87
C LEU A 143 -12.02 -10.56 6.35
N ARG A 144 -12.96 -9.87 6.99
CA ARG A 144 -12.91 -9.52 8.41
C ARG A 144 -14.19 -9.90 9.11
N THR A 145 -14.09 -10.46 10.30
CA THR A 145 -15.23 -10.64 11.18
C THR A 145 -15.20 -9.53 12.23
N VAL A 146 -16.18 -8.63 12.17
CA VAL A 146 -16.37 -7.53 13.12
C VAL A 146 -17.69 -7.76 13.85
N GLU A 147 -17.66 -7.84 15.17
CA GLU A 147 -18.85 -8.07 16.01
C GLU A 147 -19.70 -9.29 15.57
N GLY A 148 -19.04 -10.35 15.09
CA GLY A 148 -19.69 -11.58 14.65
C GLY A 148 -20.26 -11.56 13.23
N THR A 149 -20.16 -10.44 12.51
CA THR A 149 -20.52 -10.34 11.10
C THR A 149 -19.26 -10.34 10.23
N THR A 150 -19.25 -11.16 9.18
CA THR A 150 -18.15 -11.16 8.21
C THR A 150 -18.42 -10.11 7.12
N TYR A 151 -17.41 -9.31 6.85
CA TYR A 151 -17.39 -8.23 5.87
C TYR A 151 -16.27 -8.48 4.86
N PHE A 152 -16.45 -7.97 3.65
CA PHE A 152 -15.32 -7.69 2.76
C PHE A 152 -14.78 -6.30 3.10
N GLU A 153 -13.65 -6.21 3.80
CA GLU A 153 -12.89 -4.97 3.93
C GLU A 153 -12.10 -4.74 2.65
N MET A 154 -12.50 -3.77 1.84
CA MET A 154 -12.00 -3.60 0.48
C MET A 154 -11.57 -2.16 0.23
N GLN A 155 -10.53 -1.99 -0.59
CA GLN A 155 -10.01 -0.71 -1.04
C GLN A 155 -9.85 -0.76 -2.57
N MET A 156 -10.15 0.35 -3.24
CA MET A 156 -9.92 0.49 -4.67
C MET A 156 -9.75 1.96 -5.08
N ILE A 157 -9.07 2.15 -6.20
CA ILE A 157 -9.09 3.39 -6.97
C ILE A 157 -9.68 3.09 -8.35
N SER A 158 -10.70 3.84 -8.77
CA SER A 158 -11.33 3.70 -10.08
C SER A 158 -11.25 4.99 -10.88
N GLY A 159 -11.43 4.88 -12.19
CA GLY A 159 -11.60 6.04 -13.07
C GLY A 159 -10.50 6.20 -14.13
N GLY A 160 -10.31 7.45 -14.57
CA GLY A 160 -9.37 7.81 -15.64
C GLY A 160 -9.38 9.30 -15.98
N SER A 161 -10.56 9.93 -16.11
CA SER A 161 -10.69 11.40 -16.23
C SER A 161 -10.79 12.10 -14.86
N SER A 162 -11.34 11.38 -13.89
CA SER A 162 -11.28 11.63 -12.45
C SER A 162 -10.90 10.30 -11.81
N TYR A 163 -10.27 10.35 -10.64
CA TYR A 163 -9.99 9.18 -9.83
C TYR A 163 -10.82 9.17 -8.57
N ILE A 164 -11.48 8.04 -8.30
CA ILE A 164 -12.27 7.82 -7.08
C ILE A 164 -11.54 6.78 -6.23
N THR A 165 -11.11 7.17 -5.04
CA THR A 165 -10.59 6.24 -4.02
C THR A 165 -11.68 5.93 -3.01
N HIS A 166 -11.94 4.65 -2.80
CA HIS A 166 -12.96 4.19 -1.86
C HIS A 166 -12.42 3.03 -1.03
N TRP A 167 -12.81 3.00 0.24
CA TRP A 167 -12.68 1.84 1.09
C TRP A 167 -13.99 1.57 1.84
N ALA A 168 -14.30 0.30 2.05
CA ALA A 168 -15.52 -0.08 2.76
C ALA A 168 -15.39 -1.45 3.42
N TYR A 169 -16.11 -1.63 4.54
CA TYR A 169 -16.60 -2.95 4.93
C TYR A 169 -17.90 -3.22 4.19
N MET A 170 -17.83 -3.94 3.06
CA MET A 170 -19.04 -4.39 2.38
C MET A 170 -19.76 -5.39 3.29
N ALA A 171 -21.02 -5.10 3.59
CA ALA A 171 -21.87 -5.90 4.46
C ALA A 171 -22.72 -6.88 3.65
N PRO A 172 -23.10 -8.05 4.21
CA PRO A 172 -24.04 -8.95 3.55
C PRO A 172 -25.37 -8.24 3.26
N TYR A 173 -25.87 -8.40 2.03
CA TYR A 173 -27.14 -7.85 1.59
C TYR A 173 -28.20 -8.95 1.51
N SER A 174 -29.30 -8.77 2.23
CA SER A 174 -30.50 -9.60 2.09
C SER A 174 -31.65 -8.80 1.48
N GLN A 175 -32.57 -9.47 0.80
CA GLN A 175 -33.78 -8.83 0.29
C GLN A 175 -34.54 -8.13 1.44
N GLY A 176 -34.86 -6.85 1.25
CA GLY A 176 -35.49 -6.01 2.28
C GLY A 176 -34.50 -5.14 3.07
N THR A 177 -33.20 -5.27 2.84
CA THR A 177 -32.20 -4.32 3.38
C THR A 177 -32.45 -2.93 2.80
N THR A 178 -32.64 -1.95 3.67
CA THR A 178 -32.69 -0.54 3.26
C THR A 178 -31.28 -0.06 2.93
N LEU A 179 -31.06 0.33 1.68
CA LEU A 179 -29.80 0.93 1.26
C LEU A 179 -29.64 2.31 1.91
N PRO A 180 -28.42 2.70 2.31
CA PRO A 180 -28.16 4.05 2.77
C PRO A 180 -28.55 5.10 1.71
N PRO A 181 -28.95 6.31 2.16
CA PRO A 181 -29.06 7.45 1.25
C PRO A 181 -27.68 7.75 0.66
N LEU A 182 -27.65 8.23 -0.58
CA LEU A 182 -26.43 8.58 -1.30
C LEU A 182 -25.90 9.95 -0.85
N GLU A 183 -25.58 10.04 0.45
CA GLU A 183 -25.15 11.27 1.12
C GLU A 183 -24.05 10.98 2.13
N VAL A 184 -23.03 11.84 2.15
CA VAL A 184 -21.94 11.79 3.13
C VAL A 184 -22.34 12.54 4.39
N SER A 185 -22.14 11.93 5.55
CA SER A 185 -22.33 12.56 6.86
C SER A 185 -21.06 12.47 7.71
N PRO A 186 -20.65 13.56 8.38
CA PRO A 186 -19.47 13.57 9.26
C PRO A 186 -19.51 12.56 10.42
N SER A 187 -20.69 12.06 10.80
CA SER A 187 -20.83 11.06 11.88
C SER A 187 -20.47 9.63 11.47
N GLN A 188 -20.11 9.40 10.20
CA GLN A 188 -19.80 8.09 9.63
C GLN A 188 -18.33 7.69 9.80
N LEU A 189 -17.65 8.15 10.87
CA LEU A 189 -16.25 7.83 11.09
C LEU A 189 -16.06 6.34 11.38
N ARG A 190 -15.26 5.65 10.56
CA ARG A 190 -14.89 4.25 10.73
C ARG A 190 -13.39 4.05 10.88
N SER A 191 -12.55 4.97 10.38
CA SER A 191 -11.09 4.88 10.48
C SER A 191 -10.46 6.17 11.07
N PRO A 192 -10.72 6.54 12.34
CA PRO A 192 -10.11 7.71 12.98
C PRO A 192 -8.69 7.49 13.52
N GLU A 193 -8.24 6.25 13.72
CA GLU A 193 -6.99 5.88 14.39
C GLU A 193 -5.72 6.39 13.70
N TRP A 194 -5.76 6.62 12.39
CA TRP A 194 -4.64 7.12 11.60
C TRP A 194 -4.67 8.63 11.39
N ASN A 195 -5.52 9.37 12.11
CA ASN A 195 -5.62 10.83 12.00
C ASN A 195 -4.30 11.55 12.29
N TRP A 196 -3.40 10.92 13.03
CA TRP A 196 -2.06 11.44 13.30
C TRP A 196 -1.19 11.56 12.03
N MET A 197 -1.56 10.91 10.91
CA MET A 197 -0.85 11.10 9.63
C MET A 197 -0.95 12.53 9.12
N GLN A 198 -2.03 13.25 9.43
CA GLN A 198 -2.18 14.63 8.98
C GLN A 198 -1.02 15.52 9.49
N GLY A 199 -0.43 16.28 8.57
CA GLY A 199 0.68 17.18 8.86
C GLY A 199 2.05 16.50 8.96
N THR A 200 2.12 15.18 8.80
CA THR A 200 3.40 14.45 8.84
C THR A 200 4.12 14.50 7.50
N THR A 201 5.45 14.46 7.54
CA THR A 201 6.31 14.27 6.38
C THR A 201 6.97 12.91 6.44
N TRP A 202 7.10 12.26 5.30
CA TRP A 202 7.60 10.90 5.15
C TRP A 202 8.75 10.89 4.15
N THR A 203 9.70 9.98 4.38
CA THR A 203 10.65 9.53 3.36
C THR A 203 10.13 8.21 2.78
N MET A 204 10.37 7.96 1.50
CA MET A 204 9.99 6.71 0.84
C MET A 204 11.10 6.22 -0.09
N GLN A 205 11.46 4.95 0.03
CA GLN A 205 12.31 4.25 -0.93
C GLN A 205 11.43 3.40 -1.84
N ASN A 206 11.52 3.64 -3.14
CA ASN A 206 10.78 2.89 -4.16
C ASN A 206 11.56 2.93 -5.47
N ASN A 207 12.07 1.78 -5.89
CA ASN A 207 12.91 1.68 -7.09
C ASN A 207 12.12 1.91 -8.40
N GLU A 208 10.82 1.59 -8.41
CA GLU A 208 9.94 1.78 -9.56
C GLU A 208 9.67 3.26 -9.82
N LEU A 209 9.52 4.07 -8.76
CA LEU A 209 9.24 5.50 -8.83
C LEU A 209 10.49 6.37 -8.93
N PHE A 210 11.55 6.01 -8.20
CA PHE A 210 12.70 6.87 -7.97
C PHE A 210 14.00 6.36 -8.59
N GLY A 211 13.96 5.20 -9.27
CA GLY A 211 15.14 4.51 -9.79
C GLY A 211 15.90 3.73 -8.71
N SER A 212 16.95 3.01 -9.11
CA SER A 212 17.75 2.17 -8.20
C SER A 212 18.29 2.96 -7.01
N ASP A 213 17.96 2.50 -5.80
CA ASP A 213 18.33 3.14 -4.52
C ASP A 213 17.81 4.58 -4.37
N GLY A 214 16.82 4.96 -5.19
CA GLY A 214 16.19 6.27 -5.16
C GLY A 214 15.24 6.43 -3.97
N SER A 215 15.28 7.60 -3.34
CA SER A 215 14.35 7.99 -2.28
C SER A 215 13.65 9.29 -2.61
N GLY A 216 12.36 9.35 -2.32
CA GLY A 216 11.56 10.57 -2.32
C GLY A 216 11.08 10.96 -0.93
N SER A 217 10.39 12.09 -0.85
CA SER A 217 9.68 12.54 0.34
C SER A 217 8.26 12.97 -0.01
N PHE A 218 7.32 12.80 0.90
CA PHE A 218 5.96 13.29 0.73
C PHE A 218 5.40 13.82 2.04
N SER A 219 4.44 14.74 1.96
CA SER A 219 3.76 15.30 3.12
C SER A 219 2.27 15.03 3.01
N VAL A 220 1.69 14.50 4.09
CA VAL A 220 0.23 14.30 4.20
C VAL A 220 -0.38 15.62 4.65
N THR A 221 -1.05 16.31 3.73
CA THR A 221 -1.65 17.62 4.01
C THR A 221 -2.94 17.49 4.78
N ASP A 222 -3.70 16.42 4.54
CA ASP A 222 -4.98 16.22 5.20
C ASP A 222 -5.30 14.74 5.43
N TYR A 223 -6.15 14.49 6.41
CA TYR A 223 -6.69 13.17 6.74
C TYR A 223 -8.15 13.28 7.12
N HIS A 224 -9.00 12.48 6.49
CA HIS A 224 -10.42 12.40 6.82
C HIS A 224 -10.90 10.96 6.73
N ASN A 225 -11.25 10.37 7.88
CA ASN A 225 -11.96 9.09 7.95
C ASN A 225 -11.35 7.93 7.13
N GLY A 226 -10.04 7.72 7.26
CA GLY A 226 -9.36 6.68 6.49
C GLY A 226 -9.01 7.11 5.07
N TYR A 227 -9.03 8.39 4.75
CA TYR A 227 -8.52 8.94 3.50
C TYR A 227 -7.44 9.97 3.80
N PHE A 228 -6.40 9.98 2.99
CA PHE A 228 -5.28 10.90 3.17
C PHE A 228 -4.71 11.29 1.81
N TRP A 229 -4.23 12.53 1.71
CA TRP A 229 -3.69 13.06 0.45
C TRP A 229 -2.63 14.11 0.71
N GLY A 230 -1.94 14.49 -0.35
CA GLY A 230 -0.91 15.50 -0.32
C GLY A 230 -0.02 15.43 -1.55
N THR A 231 1.21 15.91 -1.39
CA THR A 231 2.19 16.00 -2.46
C THR A 231 3.54 15.46 -2.01
N GLY A 232 4.39 15.13 -2.97
CA GLY A 232 5.74 14.70 -2.72
C GLY A 232 6.68 14.97 -3.88
N THR A 233 7.94 14.70 -3.63
CA THR A 233 9.05 14.92 -4.55
C THR A 233 10.00 13.73 -4.53
N GLY A 234 10.54 13.42 -5.69
CA GLY A 234 11.56 12.39 -5.90
C GLY A 234 12.89 13.00 -6.34
N PRO A 235 13.89 12.16 -6.66
CA PRO A 235 15.15 12.62 -7.25
C PRO A 235 14.92 13.39 -8.57
N LEU A 236 15.74 14.40 -8.81
CA LEU A 236 15.74 15.18 -10.06
C LEU A 236 15.90 14.26 -11.28
N GLY A 237 14.99 14.37 -12.25
CA GLY A 237 14.99 13.56 -13.46
C GLY A 237 14.43 12.14 -13.30
N SER A 238 13.90 11.78 -12.12
CA SER A 238 13.10 10.55 -11.96
C SER A 238 11.67 10.74 -12.48
N ASP A 239 10.99 9.64 -12.79
CA ASP A 239 9.60 9.67 -13.26
C ASP A 239 8.65 10.27 -12.21
N ALA A 240 9.01 10.22 -10.92
CA ALA A 240 8.30 10.82 -9.80
C ALA A 240 9.05 12.00 -9.16
N GLU A 241 9.72 12.85 -9.96
CA GLU A 241 10.38 14.07 -9.46
C GLU A 241 9.42 14.97 -8.65
N SER A 242 8.17 15.07 -9.11
CA SER A 242 7.07 15.73 -8.39
C SER A 242 5.81 14.91 -8.58
N PHE A 243 5.06 14.68 -7.50
CA PHE A 243 3.83 13.90 -7.54
C PHE A 243 2.78 14.41 -6.55
N SER A 244 1.53 14.08 -6.82
CA SER A 244 0.42 14.17 -5.87
C SER A 244 -0.01 12.76 -5.48
N PHE A 245 -0.68 12.61 -4.35
CA PHE A 245 -1.21 11.31 -3.95
C PHE A 245 -2.57 11.43 -3.27
N LEU A 246 -3.35 10.35 -3.39
CA LEU A 246 -4.58 10.10 -2.66
C LEU A 246 -4.57 8.64 -2.23
N GLY A 247 -4.72 8.39 -0.94
CA GLY A 247 -4.72 7.06 -0.37
C GLY A 247 -5.91 6.83 0.57
N SER A 248 -6.08 5.57 0.94
CA SER A 248 -6.97 5.18 2.03
C SER A 248 -6.26 4.27 3.03
N ALA A 249 -6.71 4.36 4.28
CA ALA A 249 -6.24 3.60 5.43
C ALA A 249 -7.45 2.98 6.12
N THR A 250 -7.54 1.65 6.13
CA THR A 250 -8.60 0.95 6.87
C THR A 250 -8.29 0.93 8.36
N PRO A 251 -9.27 0.60 9.22
CA PRO A 251 -9.05 0.54 10.67
C PRO A 251 -7.93 -0.43 11.06
N GLU A 252 -7.83 -1.56 10.36
CA GLU A 252 -6.80 -2.57 10.56
C GLU A 252 -5.42 -2.16 10.02
N GLY A 253 -5.30 -0.97 9.44
CA GLY A 253 -4.05 -0.41 8.92
C GLY A 253 -3.71 -0.86 7.52
N ASN A 254 -4.66 -1.40 6.74
CA ASN A 254 -4.42 -1.65 5.32
C ASN A 254 -4.35 -0.31 4.58
N ILE A 255 -3.27 -0.12 3.83
CA ILE A 255 -3.02 1.07 3.03
C ILE A 255 -3.27 0.75 1.56
N LEU A 256 -4.03 1.63 0.92
CA LEU A 256 -4.00 1.86 -0.52
C LEU A 256 -3.38 3.24 -0.75
N PHE A 257 -2.30 3.31 -1.51
CA PHE A 257 -1.56 4.54 -1.74
C PHE A 257 -1.41 4.79 -3.24
N ASN A 258 -2.16 5.76 -3.77
CA ASN A 258 -2.17 6.07 -5.19
C ASN A 258 -1.38 7.34 -5.45
N ILE A 259 -0.36 7.22 -6.29
CA ILE A 259 0.59 8.27 -6.62
C ILE A 259 0.36 8.65 -8.08
N LEU A 260 0.18 9.95 -8.33
CA LEU A 260 0.07 10.51 -9.66
C LEU A 260 1.28 11.38 -9.95
N SER A 261 2.10 10.93 -10.90
CA SER A 261 3.20 11.71 -11.46
C SER A 261 2.94 11.97 -12.94
N GLY A 262 2.79 13.25 -13.31
CA GLY A 262 2.30 13.63 -14.62
C GLY A 262 0.92 13.03 -14.89
N THR A 263 0.84 12.07 -15.81
CA THR A 263 -0.38 11.33 -16.14
C THR A 263 -0.33 9.87 -15.71
N THR A 264 0.74 9.45 -15.06
CA THR A 264 0.98 8.06 -14.68
C THR A 264 0.49 7.83 -13.25
N LEU A 265 -0.54 7.00 -13.11
CA LEU A 265 -1.02 6.54 -11.81
C LEU A 265 -0.26 5.27 -11.42
N THR A 266 0.37 5.30 -10.25
CA THR A 266 0.98 4.13 -9.61
C THR A 266 0.23 3.84 -8.31
N SER A 267 -0.30 2.63 -8.17
CA SER A 267 -1.01 2.20 -6.97
C SER A 267 -0.18 1.21 -6.18
N LEU A 268 0.03 1.52 -4.91
CA LEU A 268 0.73 0.69 -3.94
C LEU A 268 -0.24 0.24 -2.86
N THR A 269 0.03 -0.91 -2.25
CA THR A 269 -0.71 -1.41 -1.10
C THR A 269 0.20 -1.99 -0.03
N GLY A 270 -0.22 -1.93 1.23
CA GLY A 270 0.57 -2.45 2.32
C GLY A 270 -0.09 -2.24 3.68
N LEU A 271 0.74 -2.17 4.70
CA LEU A 271 0.32 -1.95 6.08
C LEU A 271 1.02 -0.72 6.67
N ILE A 272 0.27 0.06 7.45
CA ILE A 272 0.82 1.11 8.32
C ILE A 272 1.01 0.60 9.75
N ALA A 273 2.04 1.10 10.42
CA ALA A 273 2.29 0.89 11.85
C ALA A 273 2.91 2.15 12.47
N GLY A 274 2.92 2.21 13.80
CA GLY A 274 3.54 3.30 14.58
C GLY A 274 2.62 4.50 14.79
N ASP A 275 3.24 5.66 15.04
CA ASP A 275 2.54 6.94 15.27
C ASP A 275 3.23 8.12 14.56
N ALA A 276 2.85 9.36 14.90
CA ALA A 276 3.41 10.57 14.29
C ALA A 276 4.92 10.79 14.51
N SER A 277 5.59 9.95 15.33
CA SER A 277 7.02 10.04 15.61
C SER A 277 7.85 8.93 14.98
N ASP A 278 7.27 7.76 14.73
CA ASP A 278 7.97 6.56 14.24
C ASP A 278 7.18 5.77 13.19
N GLY A 279 6.13 6.37 12.64
CA GLY A 279 5.23 5.74 11.68
C GLY A 279 5.98 5.16 10.48
N SER A 280 5.54 3.99 10.04
CA SER A 280 6.11 3.30 8.89
C SER A 280 5.03 2.65 8.03
N MET A 281 5.31 2.54 6.73
CA MET A 281 4.50 1.79 5.78
C MET A 281 5.41 0.87 4.95
N VAL A 282 5.03 -0.40 4.83
CA VAL A 282 5.65 -1.35 3.90
C VAL A 282 4.70 -1.58 2.74
N LEU A 283 5.01 -1.01 1.59
CA LEU A 283 4.13 -0.90 0.43
C LEU A 283 4.64 -1.74 -0.75
N ARG A 284 3.75 -2.21 -1.60
CA ARG A 284 4.07 -2.96 -2.83
C ARG A 284 3.15 -2.53 -3.96
N SER A 285 3.67 -2.41 -5.17
CA SER A 285 2.80 -2.26 -6.34
C SER A 285 1.98 -3.54 -6.54
N TYR A 286 0.77 -3.38 -7.06
CA TYR A 286 -0.11 -4.49 -7.40
C TYR A 286 -0.65 -4.29 -8.81
N SER A 287 -0.89 -5.40 -9.50
CA SER A 287 -1.31 -5.38 -10.91
C SER A 287 -2.37 -6.44 -11.20
N ILE A 288 -3.01 -6.29 -12.37
CA ILE A 288 -3.97 -7.26 -12.92
C ILE A 288 -3.32 -8.64 -13.07
N ALA A 289 -2.01 -8.69 -13.35
CA ALA A 289 -1.25 -9.93 -13.50
C ALA A 289 -1.11 -10.73 -12.18
N GLY A 290 -1.54 -10.17 -11.06
CA GLY A 290 -1.51 -10.85 -9.76
C GLY A 290 -0.21 -10.65 -8.98
N THR A 291 0.87 -10.29 -9.68
CA THR A 291 2.21 -10.10 -9.11
C THR A 291 2.27 -8.83 -8.27
N LEU A 292 2.84 -8.96 -7.06
CA LEU A 292 3.24 -7.83 -6.24
C LEU A 292 4.66 -7.39 -6.63
N GLY A 293 4.89 -6.09 -6.69
CA GLY A 293 6.22 -5.54 -6.89
C GLY A 293 7.14 -5.70 -5.68
N ASP A 294 8.36 -5.21 -5.86
CA ASP A 294 9.34 -5.13 -4.79
C ASP A 294 8.81 -4.26 -3.63
N PRO A 295 9.12 -4.60 -2.38
CA PRO A 295 8.70 -3.81 -1.25
C PRO A 295 9.35 -2.43 -1.29
N SER A 296 8.53 -1.43 -0.97
CA SER A 296 8.91 -0.05 -0.71
C SER A 296 8.68 0.23 0.76
N GLU A 297 9.57 1.02 1.35
CA GLU A 297 9.45 1.42 2.76
C GLU A 297 9.27 2.93 2.82
N ALA A 298 8.23 3.37 3.50
CA ALA A 298 8.03 4.76 3.87
C ALA A 298 8.13 4.92 5.38
N MET A 299 8.80 5.97 5.86
CA MET A 299 8.94 6.27 7.29
C MET A 299 8.70 7.75 7.56
N VAL A 300 8.00 8.04 8.66
CA VAL A 300 7.83 9.41 9.16
C VAL A 300 9.19 10.02 9.45
N VAL A 301 9.36 11.27 9.03
CA VAL A 301 10.48 12.12 9.39
C VAL A 301 10.09 12.86 10.68
N PRO A 302 10.76 12.60 11.82
CA PRO A 302 10.44 13.28 13.05
C PRO A 302 10.62 14.80 12.92
N GLU A 303 9.66 15.57 13.45
CA GLU A 303 9.73 17.03 13.48
C GLU A 303 11.07 17.53 14.07
N PRO A 304 11.69 18.60 13.52
CA PRO A 304 12.98 19.08 13.99
C PRO A 304 13.06 19.40 15.49
N SER A 305 11.93 19.78 16.10
CA SER A 305 11.83 20.02 17.56
C SER A 305 11.98 18.73 18.38
N THR A 306 11.42 17.60 17.91
CA THR A 306 11.60 16.27 18.50
C THR A 306 13.05 15.83 18.41
N MET A 307 13.69 16.06 17.25
CA MET A 307 15.12 15.80 17.07
C MET A 307 15.99 16.64 18.01
N ALA A 308 15.66 17.92 18.20
CA ALA A 308 16.38 18.80 19.12
C ALA A 308 16.29 18.33 20.57
N VAL A 309 15.11 17.87 21.03
CA VAL A 309 14.93 17.31 22.38
C VAL A 309 15.74 16.04 22.57
N LEU A 310 15.74 15.13 21.58
CA LEU A 310 16.55 13.91 21.62
C LEU A 310 18.05 14.20 21.70
N ILE A 311 18.53 15.17 20.92
CA ILE A 311 19.93 15.61 20.95
C ILE A 311 20.29 16.21 22.30
N VAL A 312 19.45 17.07 22.87
CA VAL A 312 19.67 17.67 24.21
C VAL A 312 19.67 16.60 25.30
N ALA A 313 18.74 15.64 25.25
CA ALA A 313 18.68 14.53 26.20
C ALA A 313 19.94 13.65 26.12
N ALA A 314 20.38 13.30 24.91
CA ALA A 314 21.61 12.53 24.70
C ALA A 314 22.86 13.28 25.19
N ALA A 315 22.95 14.58 24.92
CA ALA A 315 24.02 15.44 25.42
C ALA A 315 24.02 15.52 26.96
N GLY A 316 22.84 15.67 27.57
CA GLY A 316 22.66 15.66 29.03
C GLY A 316 23.08 14.35 29.68
N PHE A 317 22.71 13.21 29.09
CA PHE A 317 23.10 11.89 29.57
C PHE A 317 24.62 11.68 29.51
N LEU A 318 25.27 12.07 28.40
CA LEU A 318 26.73 11.99 28.25
C LEU A 318 27.46 12.89 29.26
N LEU A 319 26.93 14.07 29.56
CA LEU A 319 27.47 14.97 30.58
C LEU A 319 27.33 14.36 31.99
N ALA A 320 26.14 13.88 32.37
CA ALA A 320 25.91 13.24 33.66
C ALA A 320 26.81 12.00 33.87
N HIS A 321 27.02 11.21 32.82
CA HIS A 321 27.89 10.04 32.88
C HIS A 321 29.39 10.41 33.04
N ARG A 322 29.82 11.55 32.48
CA ARG A 322 31.18 12.09 32.67
C ARG A 322 31.43 12.58 34.09
N PHE A 323 30.44 13.24 34.72
CA PHE A 323 30.59 13.74 36.08
C PHE A 323 30.52 12.62 37.13
N SER A 324 29.72 11.58 36.89
CA SER A 324 29.60 10.42 37.79
C SER A 324 30.89 9.58 37.90
N ARG A 325 31.80 9.67 36.91
CA ARG A 325 33.11 8.97 36.96
C ARG A 325 34.20 9.72 37.72
N ARG A 326 33.99 10.99 38.12
CA ARG A 326 35.01 11.80 38.82
C ARG A 326 34.96 11.74 40.34
N VAL A 327 33.93 11.12 40.93
CA VAL A 327 33.85 10.98 42.40
C VAL A 327 34.24 9.56 42.78
N ARG A 328 35.56 9.29 42.84
CA ARG A 328 36.09 8.20 43.67
C ARG A 328 36.51 8.83 45.00
N PRO A 329 35.95 8.43 46.15
CA PRO A 329 36.44 8.90 47.43
C PRO A 329 37.88 8.40 47.62
N GLU A 330 38.82 9.31 47.82
CA GLU A 330 40.11 8.94 48.42
C GLU A 330 39.83 8.42 49.82
N ALA A 331 40.02 7.11 50.01
CA ALA A 331 40.04 6.51 51.32
C ALA A 331 41.32 6.98 52.04
N SER A 332 41.14 7.88 53.01
CA SER A 332 42.17 8.34 53.93
C SER A 332 42.70 7.19 54.80
N ARG A 333 44.03 7.11 54.92
CA ARG A 333 44.74 6.37 55.96
C ARG A 333 44.81 7.17 57.25
#